data_AF-A0A199UQS4-F1
#
_entry.id   AF-A0A199UQS4-F1
#
_cell.length_a   1.000
_cell.length_b   1.000
_cell.length_c   1.000
_cell.angle_alpha   90.00
_cell.angle_beta   90.00
_cell.angle_gamma   90.00
#
_symmetry.space_group_name_H-M   'P 1'
#
loop_
_entity.id
_entity.type
_entity.pdbx_description
1 polymer ?
#
loop_
_entity_poly.entity_id
_entity_poly.type
_entity_poly.pdbx_seq_one_letter_code
_entity_poly.pdbx_strand_id
1 'polypeptide(L)'
;MGWAWAWAWAWAWVMVVMVAVMVRWVWAASVVGACMYVAVKVAEVLWWKPKRLEKHFAEQGIRGPPYRFLVGCVREMVGLMLDASSKPMLPQTSHNILPRVLAFYHHWKKIYGSTFLIWFGPTARLTIAEPELIREILLSRSEYFDRYESHPLVRQLEGEGLVSLRGEKWAHHRKVLTPTFHMDNLKLLIPYIGKTVVDMADKWATMSAAAGEVEIDVSECSRSFLPTRKNTSSWKLDKEIRKHLVRLIGRRKEDSDSASAGEKPDGRAKDLLGLMINASRVSGGEGERLRSLGAAITVHDIVEDARRSLRREADTSNLLTWTTVLLAMHPEWQERARAEVLSVCGSRALPTRDHLAKLKTVGMILNETLRLYPPAVATIRRAKATWSWAGT
;
A
#
# COMPACT_ATOMS: atom_id res chain seq x y z
N MET A 1 -13.90 -84.66 -5.90
CA MET A 1 -13.07 -83.57 -5.31
C MET A 1 -13.38 -82.17 -5.84
N GLY A 2 -14.08 -81.96 -6.97
CA GLY A 2 -14.32 -80.60 -7.52
C GLY A 2 -15.34 -79.70 -6.79
N TRP A 3 -16.32 -80.28 -6.09
CA TRP A 3 -17.39 -79.51 -5.44
C TRP A 3 -16.94 -78.73 -4.20
N ALA A 4 -15.96 -79.25 -3.44
CA ALA A 4 -15.41 -78.55 -2.28
C ALA A 4 -14.66 -77.25 -2.68
N TRP A 5 -14.02 -77.25 -3.84
CA TRP A 5 -13.35 -76.06 -4.38
C TRP A 5 -14.35 -74.98 -4.81
N ALA A 6 -15.48 -75.36 -5.43
CA ALA A 6 -16.53 -74.42 -5.80
C ALA A 6 -17.13 -73.69 -4.58
N TRP A 7 -17.36 -74.41 -3.48
CA TRP A 7 -17.81 -73.81 -2.21
C TRP A 7 -16.76 -72.89 -1.58
N ALA A 8 -15.48 -73.26 -1.64
CA ALA A 8 -14.39 -72.39 -1.16
C ALA A 8 -14.30 -71.07 -1.96
N TRP A 9 -14.47 -71.13 -3.29
CA TRP A 9 -14.50 -69.94 -4.15
C TRP A 9 -15.74 -69.06 -3.90
N ALA A 10 -16.91 -69.65 -3.65
CA ALA A 10 -18.12 -68.91 -3.28
C ALA A 10 -17.97 -68.18 -1.94
N TRP A 11 -17.41 -68.83 -0.92
CA TRP A 11 -17.13 -68.20 0.37
C TRP A 11 -16.04 -67.12 0.29
N ALA A 12 -15.00 -67.34 -0.51
CA ALA A 12 -13.99 -66.31 -0.78
C ALA A 12 -14.60 -65.09 -1.47
N TRP A 13 -15.50 -65.30 -2.44
CA TRP A 13 -16.18 -64.20 -3.14
C TRP A 13 -17.13 -63.42 -2.22
N VAL A 14 -17.89 -64.12 -1.36
CA VAL A 14 -18.73 -63.49 -0.33
C VAL A 14 -17.89 -62.68 0.67
N MET A 15 -16.74 -63.22 1.11
CA MET A 15 -15.80 -62.49 1.97
C MET A 15 -15.25 -61.22 1.30
N VAL A 16 -14.87 -61.30 0.01
CA VAL A 16 -14.41 -60.14 -0.76
C VAL A 16 -15.51 -59.08 -0.88
N VAL A 17 -16.76 -59.49 -1.14
CA VAL A 17 -17.90 -58.56 -1.21
C VAL A 17 -18.19 -57.94 0.16
N MET A 18 -18.16 -58.71 1.25
CA MET A 18 -18.36 -58.20 2.61
C MET A 18 -17.27 -57.22 3.02
N VAL A 19 -16.00 -57.52 2.72
CA VAL A 19 -14.86 -56.60 2.96
C VAL A 19 -15.02 -55.33 2.12
N ALA A 20 -15.40 -55.43 0.85
CA ALA A 20 -15.62 -54.25 0.00
C ALA A 20 -16.76 -53.36 0.52
N VAL A 21 -17.87 -53.95 1.00
CA VAL A 21 -18.98 -53.24 1.63
C VAL A 21 -18.52 -52.57 2.93
N MET A 22 -17.78 -53.28 3.78
CA MET A 22 -17.25 -52.73 5.04
C MET A 22 -16.30 -51.56 4.80
N VAL A 23 -15.38 -51.68 3.84
CA VAL A 23 -14.46 -50.61 3.44
C VAL A 23 -15.23 -49.39 2.94
N ARG A 24 -16.30 -49.59 2.15
CA ARG A 24 -17.16 -48.52 1.65
C ARG A 24 -17.89 -47.77 2.79
N TRP A 25 -18.37 -48.48 3.80
CA TRP A 25 -19.00 -47.86 4.99
C TRP A 25 -18.00 -47.10 5.86
N VAL A 26 -16.80 -47.64 6.07
CA VAL A 26 -15.72 -46.94 6.79
C VAL A 26 -15.29 -45.68 6.06
N TRP A 27 -15.17 -45.73 4.73
CA TRP A 27 -14.91 -44.55 3.91
C TRP A 27 -16.05 -43.51 4.02
N ALA A 28 -17.30 -43.95 3.90
CA ALA A 28 -18.46 -43.05 4.03
C ALA A 28 -18.51 -42.37 5.40
N ALA A 29 -18.30 -43.11 6.49
CA ALA A 29 -18.24 -42.58 7.85
C ALA A 29 -17.09 -41.57 8.03
N SER A 30 -15.93 -41.85 7.44
CA SER A 30 -14.75 -40.96 7.49
C SER A 30 -15.01 -39.65 6.74
N VAL A 31 -15.65 -39.71 5.58
CA VAL A 31 -16.06 -38.52 4.80
C VAL A 31 -17.08 -37.70 5.57
N VAL A 32 -18.09 -38.34 6.18
CA VAL A 32 -19.10 -37.64 7.00
C VAL A 32 -18.44 -36.96 8.21
N GLY A 33 -17.53 -37.66 8.90
CA GLY A 33 -16.76 -37.09 10.00
C GLY A 33 -15.93 -35.88 9.59
N ALA A 34 -15.24 -35.95 8.45
CA ALA A 34 -14.48 -34.83 7.90
C ALA A 34 -15.40 -33.65 7.54
N CYS A 35 -16.55 -33.90 6.90
CA CYS A 35 -17.53 -32.87 6.58
C CYS A 35 -18.10 -32.18 7.83
N MET A 36 -18.42 -32.95 8.88
CA MET A 36 -18.89 -32.37 10.15
C MET A 36 -17.81 -31.54 10.83
N TYR A 37 -16.56 -32.02 10.87
CA TYR A 37 -15.44 -31.25 11.41
C TYR A 37 -15.25 -29.92 10.67
N VAL A 38 -15.29 -29.95 9.34
CA VAL A 38 -15.21 -28.73 8.51
C VAL A 38 -16.40 -27.80 8.80
N ALA A 39 -17.64 -28.33 8.88
CA ALA A 39 -18.82 -27.53 9.18
C ALA A 39 -18.72 -26.84 10.55
N VAL A 40 -18.24 -27.56 11.59
CA VAL A 40 -18.00 -26.99 12.92
C VAL A 40 -16.92 -25.90 12.86
N LYS A 41 -15.81 -26.12 12.15
CA LYS A 41 -14.75 -25.11 12.00
C LYS A 41 -15.23 -23.87 11.24
N VAL A 42 -16.05 -24.06 10.21
CA VAL A 42 -16.68 -22.99 9.45
C VAL A 42 -17.64 -22.20 10.34
N ALA A 43 -18.50 -22.87 11.13
CA ALA A 43 -19.39 -22.21 12.08
C ALA A 43 -18.61 -21.46 13.19
N GLU A 44 -17.51 -22.05 13.68
CA GLU A 44 -16.62 -21.42 14.66
C GLU A 44 -16.06 -20.09 14.13
N VAL A 45 -15.57 -20.09 12.89
CA VAL A 45 -14.93 -18.93 12.26
C VAL A 45 -15.95 -17.88 11.81
N LEU A 46 -17.07 -18.30 11.23
CA LEU A 46 -18.04 -17.39 10.60
C LEU A 46 -19.13 -16.91 11.56
N TRP A 47 -19.38 -17.60 12.67
CA TRP A 47 -20.47 -17.26 13.58
C TRP A 47 -19.98 -17.01 15.02
N TRP A 48 -19.37 -18.02 15.65
CA TRP A 48 -19.00 -17.94 17.07
C TRP A 48 -17.93 -16.91 17.35
N LYS A 49 -16.83 -16.89 16.57
CA LYS A 49 -15.74 -15.92 16.77
C LYS A 49 -16.21 -14.47 16.62
N PRO A 50 -16.94 -14.08 15.55
CA PRO A 50 -17.48 -12.74 15.42
C PRO A 50 -18.40 -12.34 16.57
N LYS A 51 -19.35 -13.20 16.95
CA LYS A 51 -20.29 -12.91 18.04
C LYS A 51 -19.61 -12.76 19.40
N ARG A 52 -18.60 -13.58 19.69
CA ARG A 52 -17.80 -13.46 20.91
C ARG A 52 -17.00 -12.17 20.96
N LEU A 53 -16.40 -11.77 19.84
CA LEU A 53 -15.67 -10.50 19.74
C LEU A 53 -16.59 -9.29 19.86
N GLU A 54 -17.77 -9.33 19.22
CA GLU A 54 -18.80 -8.31 19.34
C GLU A 54 -19.22 -8.12 20.80
N LYS A 55 -19.48 -9.22 21.52
CA LYS A 55 -19.80 -9.18 22.96
C LYS A 55 -18.65 -8.63 23.80
N HIS A 56 -17.42 -9.08 23.55
CA HIS A 56 -16.23 -8.63 24.29
C HIS A 56 -16.00 -7.12 24.19
N PHE A 57 -16.13 -6.54 22.99
CA PHE A 57 -16.01 -5.10 22.82
C PHE A 57 -17.22 -4.33 23.35
N ALA A 58 -18.42 -4.91 23.27
CA ALA A 58 -19.62 -4.30 23.85
C ALA A 58 -19.54 -4.19 25.38
N GLU A 59 -18.93 -5.18 26.06
CA GLU A 59 -18.66 -5.15 27.51
C GLU A 59 -17.68 -4.03 27.89
N GLN A 60 -16.78 -3.63 26.97
CA GLN A 60 -15.86 -2.51 27.12
C GLN A 60 -16.47 -1.16 26.70
N GLY A 61 -17.76 -1.11 26.36
CA GLY A 61 -18.44 0.09 25.88
C GLY A 61 -18.17 0.44 24.41
N ILE A 62 -17.34 -0.33 23.70
CA ILE A 62 -17.04 -0.13 22.28
C ILE A 62 -18.15 -0.75 21.44
N ARG A 63 -18.93 0.11 20.77
CA ARG A 63 -20.03 -0.31 19.88
C ARG A 63 -19.64 -0.17 18.41
N GLY A 64 -20.46 -0.72 17.53
CA GLY A 64 -20.28 -0.63 16.09
C GLY A 64 -21.46 -1.24 15.33
N PRO A 65 -21.47 -1.16 13.99
CA PRO A 65 -22.44 -1.88 13.17
C PRO A 65 -22.45 -3.38 13.51
N PRO A 66 -23.63 -4.00 13.67
CA PRO A 66 -23.72 -5.40 14.05
C PRO A 66 -23.16 -6.31 12.96
N TYR A 67 -22.56 -7.42 13.37
CA TYR A 67 -22.00 -8.39 12.43
C TYR A 67 -23.11 -9.03 11.57
N ARG A 68 -22.98 -8.97 10.24
CA ARG A 68 -23.80 -9.70 9.27
C ARG A 68 -23.02 -10.88 8.71
N PHE A 69 -23.63 -12.06 8.68
CA PHE A 69 -22.99 -13.30 8.27
C PHE A 69 -22.29 -13.18 6.90
N LEU A 70 -21.04 -13.69 6.82
CA LEU A 70 -20.12 -13.69 5.65
C LEU A 70 -19.63 -12.34 5.15
N VAL A 71 -20.49 -11.32 5.09
CA VAL A 71 -20.19 -10.03 4.43
C VAL A 71 -19.74 -8.97 5.43
N GLY A 72 -20.18 -9.06 6.70
CA GLY A 72 -19.96 -8.02 7.69
C GLY A 72 -20.69 -6.73 7.32
N CYS A 73 -20.03 -5.58 7.49
CA CYS A 73 -20.59 -4.26 7.17
C CYS A 73 -20.12 -3.71 5.81
N VAL A 74 -19.41 -4.51 5.00
CA VAL A 74 -18.82 -4.07 3.73
C VAL A 74 -19.88 -3.57 2.74
N ARG A 75 -21.04 -4.24 2.65
CA ARG A 75 -22.13 -3.81 1.75
C ARG A 75 -22.65 -2.41 2.10
N GLU A 76 -22.81 -2.14 3.39
CA GLU A 76 -23.27 -0.85 3.90
C GLU A 76 -22.19 0.23 3.71
N MET A 77 -20.93 -0.12 3.98
CA MET A 77 -19.77 0.74 3.71
C MET A 77 -19.71 1.18 2.25
N VAL A 78 -19.85 0.24 1.31
CA VAL A 78 -19.87 0.52 -0.13
C VAL A 78 -21.09 1.36 -0.51
N GLY A 79 -22.27 1.07 0.05
CA GLY A 79 -23.48 1.88 -0.17
C GLY A 79 -23.30 3.35 0.24
N LEU A 80 -22.73 3.59 1.43
CA LEU A 80 -22.44 4.94 1.93
C LEU A 80 -21.40 5.66 1.07
N MET A 81 -20.35 4.95 0.61
CA MET A 81 -19.36 5.52 -0.30
C MET A 81 -19.98 5.89 -1.65
N LEU A 82 -20.82 5.03 -2.21
CA LEU A 82 -21.50 5.28 -3.48
C LEU A 82 -22.43 6.50 -3.38
N ASP A 83 -23.23 6.58 -2.31
CA ASP A 83 -24.13 7.72 -2.07
C ASP A 83 -23.38 9.03 -1.85
N ALA A 84 -22.23 9.00 -1.15
CA ALA A 84 -21.40 10.19 -0.99
C ALA A 84 -20.71 10.63 -2.29
N SER A 85 -20.38 9.68 -3.17
CA SER A 85 -19.76 9.96 -4.46
C SER A 85 -20.74 10.49 -5.51
N SER A 86 -22.03 10.10 -5.42
CA SER A 86 -23.08 10.52 -6.36
C SER A 86 -23.54 11.96 -6.16
N LYS A 87 -23.34 12.52 -4.94
CA LYS A 87 -23.72 13.89 -4.60
C LYS A 87 -22.53 14.84 -4.73
N PRO A 88 -22.72 16.11 -5.14
CA PRO A 88 -21.65 17.11 -5.08
C PRO A 88 -21.31 17.44 -3.62
N MET A 89 -20.06 17.85 -3.36
CA MET A 89 -19.68 18.38 -2.04
C MET A 89 -20.29 19.78 -1.86
N LEU A 90 -21.04 19.98 -0.78
CA LEU A 90 -21.71 21.24 -0.45
C LEU A 90 -21.28 21.75 0.94
N PRO A 91 -21.08 23.07 1.11
CA PRO A 91 -20.96 24.08 0.06
C PRO A 91 -19.75 23.80 -0.83
N GLN A 92 -19.77 24.26 -2.09
CA GLN A 92 -18.68 24.03 -3.05
C GLN A 92 -17.32 24.55 -2.57
N THR A 93 -17.32 25.51 -1.66
CA THR A 93 -16.13 26.11 -1.03
C THR A 93 -15.60 25.30 0.17
N SER A 94 -16.28 24.23 0.57
CA SER A 94 -15.86 23.42 1.72
C SER A 94 -14.67 22.53 1.39
N HIS A 95 -13.61 22.65 2.18
CA HIS A 95 -12.46 21.72 2.13
C HIS A 95 -12.66 20.47 2.99
N ASN A 96 -13.84 20.28 3.61
CA ASN A 96 -14.10 19.10 4.42
C ASN A 96 -14.40 17.88 3.54
N ILE A 97 -13.35 17.19 3.11
CA ILE A 97 -13.44 16.00 2.23
C ILE A 97 -13.87 14.73 2.95
N LEU A 98 -13.83 14.70 4.29
CA LEU A 98 -14.05 13.48 5.08
C LEU A 98 -15.40 12.79 4.79
N PRO A 99 -16.54 13.51 4.70
CA PRO A 99 -17.83 12.90 4.38
C PRO A 99 -17.87 12.26 2.99
N ARG A 100 -17.00 12.71 2.07
CA ARG A 100 -16.93 12.18 0.69
C ARG A 100 -15.96 11.01 0.59
N VAL A 101 -14.74 11.17 1.10
CA VAL A 101 -13.65 10.18 0.93
C VAL A 101 -13.77 9.01 1.89
N LEU A 102 -14.22 9.27 3.13
CA LEU A 102 -14.43 8.26 4.16
C LEU A 102 -15.86 8.35 4.71
N ALA A 103 -16.84 8.28 3.80
CA ALA A 103 -18.26 8.45 4.10
C ALA A 103 -18.77 7.54 5.23
N PHE A 104 -18.41 6.25 5.19
CA PHE A 104 -18.79 5.28 6.21
C PHE A 104 -18.26 5.64 7.60
N TYR A 105 -17.01 6.12 7.67
CA TYR A 105 -16.40 6.53 8.92
C TYR A 105 -17.06 7.81 9.44
N HIS A 106 -17.31 8.79 8.57
CA HIS A 106 -18.03 10.00 8.95
C HIS A 106 -19.44 9.70 9.48
N HIS A 107 -20.14 8.75 8.86
CA HIS A 107 -21.47 8.31 9.29
C HIS A 107 -21.43 7.58 10.64
N TRP A 108 -20.61 6.54 10.78
CA TRP A 108 -20.55 5.73 12.00
C TRP A 108 -19.87 6.45 13.17
N LYS A 109 -18.95 7.38 12.93
CA LYS A 109 -18.38 8.23 13.98
C LYS A 109 -19.47 9.04 14.70
N LYS A 110 -20.49 9.52 13.98
CA LYS A 110 -21.61 10.26 14.59
C LYS A 110 -22.50 9.39 15.48
N ILE A 111 -22.57 8.08 15.20
CA ILE A 111 -23.45 7.14 15.90
C ILE A 111 -22.73 6.50 17.09
N TYR A 112 -21.49 6.07 16.89
CA TYR A 112 -20.74 5.25 17.85
C TYR A 112 -19.59 5.98 18.54
N GLY A 113 -19.20 7.16 18.07
CA GLY A 113 -18.09 7.96 18.62
C GLY A 113 -16.76 7.81 17.88
N SER A 114 -15.67 8.24 18.52
CA SER A 114 -14.29 8.21 18.00
C SER A 114 -13.74 6.81 17.79
N THR A 115 -14.19 5.85 18.60
CA THR A 115 -13.69 4.48 18.63
C THR A 115 -14.83 3.50 18.44
N PHE A 116 -14.80 2.72 17.35
CA PHE A 116 -15.89 1.79 17.02
C PHE A 116 -15.42 0.60 16.20
N LEU A 117 -16.16 -0.50 16.30
CA LEU A 117 -15.85 -1.78 15.65
C LEU A 117 -16.49 -1.88 14.26
N ILE A 118 -15.73 -2.28 13.23
CA ILE A 118 -16.24 -2.58 11.89
C ILE A 118 -15.88 -3.99 11.43
N TRP A 119 -16.65 -4.54 10.50
CA TRP A 119 -16.55 -5.93 10.05
C TRP A 119 -16.24 -6.04 8.56
N PHE A 120 -15.11 -6.66 8.23
CA PHE A 120 -14.75 -7.08 6.88
C PHE A 120 -14.91 -8.59 6.78
N GLY A 121 -16.09 -9.04 6.32
CA GLY A 121 -16.49 -10.43 6.50
C GLY A 121 -16.37 -10.84 7.98
N PRO A 122 -15.77 -12.00 8.32
CA PRO A 122 -15.60 -12.42 9.71
C PRO A 122 -14.47 -11.69 10.46
N THR A 123 -13.69 -10.84 9.79
CA THR A 123 -12.57 -10.11 10.42
C THR A 123 -13.03 -8.77 10.98
N ALA A 124 -12.90 -8.62 12.30
CA ALA A 124 -13.17 -7.36 12.98
C ALA A 124 -12.00 -6.39 12.82
N ARG A 125 -12.28 -5.10 12.71
CA ARG A 125 -11.31 -4.02 12.74
C ARG A 125 -11.79 -2.94 13.70
N LEU A 126 -10.92 -2.54 14.61
CA LEU A 126 -11.19 -1.42 15.50
C LEU A 126 -10.77 -0.12 14.81
N THR A 127 -11.70 0.80 14.65
CA THR A 127 -11.41 2.15 14.13
C THR A 127 -11.15 3.06 15.31
N ILE A 128 -10.05 3.80 15.28
CA ILE A 128 -9.60 4.66 16.39
C ILE A 128 -9.29 6.04 15.82
N ALA A 129 -9.83 7.07 16.47
CA ALA A 129 -9.65 8.47 16.09
C ALA A 129 -8.99 9.33 17.17
N GLU A 130 -8.76 8.78 18.36
CA GLU A 130 -8.19 9.48 19.50
C GLU A 130 -6.67 9.63 19.35
N PRO A 131 -6.12 10.87 19.38
CA PRO A 131 -4.69 11.11 19.16
C PRO A 131 -3.77 10.36 20.12
N GLU A 132 -4.16 10.22 21.39
CA GLU A 132 -3.39 9.55 22.44
C GLU A 132 -3.22 8.07 22.13
N LEU A 133 -4.31 7.39 21.77
CA LEU A 133 -4.30 5.99 21.35
C LEU A 133 -3.53 5.80 20.04
N ILE A 134 -3.71 6.70 19.08
CA ILE A 134 -2.96 6.67 17.81
C ILE A 134 -1.45 6.80 18.07
N ARG A 135 -1.05 7.72 18.95
CA ARG A 135 0.35 7.91 19.36
C ARG A 135 0.91 6.64 19.99
N GLU A 136 0.16 5.99 20.87
CA GLU A 136 0.60 4.76 21.53
C GLU A 136 0.76 3.61 20.53
N ILE A 137 -0.20 3.42 19.64
CA ILE A 137 -0.19 2.35 18.62
C ILE A 137 0.94 2.55 17.60
N LEU A 138 1.17 3.79 17.17
CA LEU A 138 2.13 4.08 16.10
C LEU A 138 3.55 4.36 16.58
N LEU A 139 3.73 4.88 17.79
CA LEU A 139 5.04 5.27 18.32
C LEU A 139 5.43 4.41 19.53
N SER A 140 4.76 4.58 20.67
CA SER A 140 5.21 4.05 21.96
C SER A 140 5.25 2.52 22.03
N ARG A 141 4.27 1.84 21.42
CA ARG A 141 4.11 0.38 21.47
C ARG A 141 4.12 -0.26 20.10
N SER A 142 4.83 0.34 19.15
CA SER A 142 4.84 -0.10 17.75
C SER A 142 5.27 -1.57 17.56
N GLU A 143 6.02 -2.15 18.51
CA GLU A 143 6.44 -3.57 18.50
C GLU A 143 5.26 -4.57 18.58
N TYR A 144 4.19 -4.18 19.27
CA TYR A 144 2.97 -5.00 19.42
C TYR A 144 2.04 -4.93 18.20
N PHE A 145 2.33 -4.02 17.26
CA PHE A 145 1.49 -3.73 16.11
C PHE A 145 2.25 -3.93 14.80
N ASP A 146 1.93 -5.01 14.09
CA ASP A 146 2.45 -5.21 12.74
C ASP A 146 1.73 -4.36 11.69
N ARG A 147 2.39 -4.19 10.55
CA ARG A 147 1.73 -3.67 9.35
C ARG A 147 0.62 -4.63 8.90
N TYR A 148 -0.50 -4.05 8.51
CA TYR A 148 -1.63 -4.83 7.99
C TYR A 148 -1.24 -5.62 6.74
N GLU A 149 -1.72 -6.85 6.65
CA GLU A 149 -1.60 -7.65 5.43
C GLU A 149 -2.83 -7.43 4.57
N SER A 150 -2.62 -6.84 3.41
CA SER A 150 -3.64 -6.80 2.37
C SER A 150 -4.04 -8.22 1.97
N HIS A 151 -5.31 -8.39 1.61
CA HIS A 151 -5.83 -9.64 1.06
C HIS A 151 -4.97 -10.11 -0.12
N PRO A 152 -4.76 -11.42 -0.38
CA PRO A 152 -3.88 -11.91 -1.44
C PRO A 152 -4.12 -11.27 -2.83
N LEU A 153 -5.38 -11.04 -3.19
CA LEU A 153 -5.76 -10.35 -4.44
C LEU A 153 -5.29 -8.88 -4.50
N VAL A 154 -5.26 -8.20 -3.36
CA VAL A 154 -4.76 -6.83 -3.23
C VAL A 154 -3.23 -6.83 -3.19
N ARG A 155 -2.61 -7.81 -2.53
CA ARG A 155 -1.16 -8.01 -2.50
C ARG A 155 -0.57 -8.22 -3.90
N GLN A 156 -1.29 -8.91 -4.80
CA GLN A 156 -0.89 -9.08 -6.20
C GLN A 156 -0.81 -7.74 -6.97
N LEU A 157 -1.65 -6.76 -6.62
CA LEU A 157 -1.64 -5.41 -7.19
C LEU A 157 -0.60 -4.51 -6.50
N GLU A 158 -0.46 -4.65 -5.18
CA GLU A 158 0.46 -3.84 -4.38
C GLU A 158 1.93 -4.19 -4.63
N GLY A 159 2.22 -5.46 -4.96
CA GLY A 159 3.58 -5.98 -5.13
C GLY A 159 4.25 -6.27 -3.78
N GLU A 160 5.38 -7.00 -3.81
CA GLU A 160 6.15 -7.36 -2.61
C GLU A 160 7.27 -6.36 -2.27
N GLY A 161 6.95 -5.06 -2.28
CA GLY A 161 7.93 -4.00 -1.97
C GLY A 161 8.05 -3.65 -0.48
N LEU A 162 8.88 -2.66 -0.15
CA LEU A 162 9.20 -2.20 1.22
C LEU A 162 7.98 -1.91 2.11
N VAL A 163 6.83 -1.60 1.52
CA VAL A 163 5.59 -1.35 2.27
C VAL A 163 5.01 -2.65 2.86
N SER A 164 5.13 -3.78 2.14
CA SER A 164 4.62 -5.09 2.55
C SER A 164 5.63 -5.97 3.30
N LEU A 165 6.93 -5.67 3.22
CA LEU A 165 7.98 -6.44 3.92
C LEU A 165 7.85 -6.33 5.44
N ARG A 166 8.33 -7.37 6.15
CA ARG A 166 8.32 -7.47 7.62
C ARG A 166 9.67 -7.90 8.19
N GLY A 167 9.83 -7.72 9.50
CA GLY A 167 10.96 -8.24 10.27
C GLY A 167 12.31 -7.81 9.73
N GLU A 168 13.26 -8.75 9.74
CA GLU A 168 14.64 -8.50 9.30
C GLU A 168 14.74 -8.14 7.81
N LYS A 169 13.89 -8.73 6.94
CA LYS A 169 13.85 -8.38 5.51
C LYS A 169 13.47 -6.91 5.30
N TRP A 170 12.47 -6.43 6.04
CA TRP A 170 12.12 -4.99 6.01
C TRP A 170 13.25 -4.10 6.55
N ALA A 171 13.84 -4.48 7.68
CA ALA A 171 14.91 -3.71 8.31
C ALA A 171 16.13 -3.60 7.38
N HIS A 172 16.50 -4.70 6.72
CA HIS A 172 17.58 -4.75 5.75
C HIS A 172 17.30 -3.88 4.52
N HIS A 173 16.14 -4.04 3.86
CA HIS A 173 15.77 -3.20 2.72
C HIS A 173 15.73 -1.72 3.11
N ARG A 174 15.16 -1.38 4.28
CA ARG A 174 15.11 0.02 4.73
C ARG A 174 16.51 0.58 4.96
N LYS A 175 17.43 -0.19 5.55
CA LYS A 175 18.84 0.21 5.76
C LYS A 175 19.54 0.52 4.43
N VAL A 176 19.29 -0.29 3.40
CA VAL A 176 19.87 -0.11 2.05
C VAL A 176 19.28 1.09 1.32
N LEU A 177 17.97 1.31 1.45
CA LEU A 177 17.26 2.36 0.72
C LEU A 177 17.37 3.74 1.38
N THR A 178 17.47 3.83 2.70
CA THR A 178 17.47 5.11 3.44
C THR A 178 18.53 6.11 2.93
N PRO A 179 19.79 5.70 2.63
CA PRO A 179 20.81 6.61 2.10
C PRO A 179 20.41 7.31 0.80
N THR A 180 19.58 6.69 -0.05
CA THR A 180 19.14 7.28 -1.33
C THR A 180 18.33 8.56 -1.13
N PHE A 181 17.67 8.69 0.02
CA PHE A 181 16.86 9.84 0.40
C PHE A 181 17.61 10.80 1.34
N HIS A 182 18.92 10.64 1.51
CA HIS A 182 19.73 11.64 2.19
C HIS A 182 19.89 12.90 1.32
N MET A 183 20.04 14.05 1.98
CA MET A 183 20.11 15.36 1.31
C MET A 183 21.21 15.44 0.25
N ASP A 184 22.34 14.77 0.45
CA ASP A 184 23.46 14.78 -0.51
C ASP A 184 23.13 14.05 -1.82
N ASN A 185 22.28 13.03 -1.77
CA ASN A 185 21.83 12.31 -2.96
C ASN A 185 20.62 12.99 -3.60
N LEU A 186 19.72 13.58 -2.80
CA LEU A 186 18.57 14.32 -3.32
C LEU A 186 18.97 15.59 -4.08
N LYS A 187 20.08 16.24 -3.70
CA LYS A 187 20.66 17.38 -4.44
C LYS A 187 20.93 17.05 -5.91
N LEU A 188 21.29 15.80 -6.21
CA LEU A 188 21.56 15.35 -7.57
C LEU A 188 20.28 15.31 -8.43
N LEU A 189 19.10 15.21 -7.82
CA LEU A 189 17.81 15.14 -8.52
C LEU A 189 17.25 16.52 -8.88
N ILE A 190 17.64 17.58 -8.15
CA ILE A 190 17.10 18.93 -8.33
C ILE A 190 17.21 19.44 -9.78
N PRO A 191 18.37 19.31 -10.47
CA PRO A 191 18.48 19.78 -11.86
C PRO A 191 17.58 19.02 -12.83
N TYR A 192 17.38 17.71 -12.60
CA TYR A 192 16.52 16.88 -13.44
C TYR A 192 15.05 17.27 -13.27
N ILE A 193 14.59 17.39 -12.02
CA ILE A 193 13.23 17.84 -11.70
C ILE A 193 13.01 19.25 -12.27
N GLY A 194 13.96 20.15 -12.04
CA GLY A 194 13.92 21.52 -12.55
C GLY A 194 13.78 21.57 -14.06
N LYS A 195 14.59 20.79 -14.79
CA LYS A 195 14.50 20.71 -16.25
C LYS A 195 13.13 20.20 -16.71
N THR A 196 12.62 19.11 -16.13
CA THR A 196 11.30 18.58 -16.48
C THR A 196 10.18 19.59 -16.25
N VAL A 197 10.25 20.37 -15.17
CA VAL A 197 9.27 21.42 -14.88
C VAL A 197 9.39 22.58 -15.87
N VAL A 198 10.60 22.97 -16.27
CA VAL A 198 10.82 24.00 -17.31
C VAL A 198 10.26 23.54 -18.66
N ASP A 199 10.60 22.31 -19.09
CA ASP A 199 10.09 21.74 -20.35
C ASP A 199 8.54 21.70 -20.37
N MET A 200 7.92 21.38 -19.22
CA MET A 200 6.47 21.41 -19.05
C MET A 200 5.90 22.83 -19.11
N ALA A 201 6.55 23.79 -18.46
CA ALA A 201 6.14 25.20 -18.47
C ALA A 201 6.26 25.83 -19.87
N ASP A 202 7.32 25.53 -20.61
CA ASP A 202 7.52 25.97 -22.00
C ASP A 202 6.43 25.41 -22.92
N LYS A 203 6.03 24.15 -22.71
CA LYS A 203 4.89 23.55 -23.41
C LYS A 203 3.60 24.31 -23.11
N TRP A 204 3.34 24.67 -21.86
CA TRP A 204 2.14 25.45 -21.52
C TRP A 204 2.18 26.88 -22.08
N ALA A 205 3.36 27.51 -22.10
CA ALA A 205 3.56 28.83 -22.68
C ALA A 205 3.29 28.84 -24.20
N THR A 206 3.75 27.82 -24.93
CA THR A 206 3.47 27.69 -26.37
C THR A 206 1.99 27.44 -26.65
N MET A 207 1.31 26.63 -25.83
CA MET A 207 -0.14 26.43 -25.93
C MET A 207 -0.92 27.73 -25.66
N SER A 208 -0.52 28.50 -24.65
CA SER A 208 -1.17 29.79 -24.32
C SER A 208 -0.93 30.86 -25.38
N ALA A 209 0.27 30.93 -25.95
CA ALA A 209 0.56 31.85 -27.05
C ALA A 209 -0.30 31.60 -28.30
N ALA A 210 -0.74 30.35 -28.52
CA ALA A 210 -1.57 30.00 -29.67
C ALA A 210 -3.08 30.26 -29.46
N ALA A 211 -3.60 30.12 -28.23
CA ALA A 211 -5.03 30.14 -27.94
C ALA A 211 -5.49 31.29 -27.02
N GLY A 212 -4.57 32.08 -26.47
CA GLY A 212 -4.85 33.10 -25.45
C GLY A 212 -5.06 32.49 -24.06
N GLU A 213 -5.99 31.53 -23.95
CA GLU A 213 -6.28 30.79 -22.73
C GLU A 213 -6.10 29.28 -22.94
N VAL A 214 -5.66 28.57 -21.89
CA VAL A 214 -5.46 27.12 -21.91
C VAL A 214 -6.12 26.51 -20.69
N GLU A 215 -7.14 25.69 -20.92
CA GLU A 215 -7.67 24.82 -19.89
C GLU A 215 -6.75 23.61 -19.70
N ILE A 216 -6.26 23.43 -18.49
CA ILE A 216 -5.36 22.31 -18.14
C ILE A 216 -6.08 21.44 -17.12
N ASP A 217 -6.35 20.18 -17.47
CA ASP A 217 -6.72 19.18 -16.47
C ASP A 217 -5.47 18.81 -15.65
N VAL A 218 -5.34 19.45 -14.48
CA VAL A 218 -4.23 19.20 -13.55
C VAL A 218 -4.19 17.72 -13.11
N SER A 219 -5.32 17.03 -13.13
CA SER A 219 -5.40 15.60 -12.84
C SER A 219 -5.00 14.70 -14.02
N GLU A 220 -4.88 15.22 -15.24
CA GLU A 220 -4.29 14.48 -16.35
C GLU A 220 -2.77 14.36 -16.20
N CYS A 221 -2.12 15.39 -15.65
CA CYS A 221 -0.72 15.33 -15.24
C CYS A 221 -0.47 14.24 -14.19
N SER A 222 -1.46 13.91 -13.35
CA SER A 222 -1.39 12.79 -12.39
C SER A 222 -1.78 11.45 -12.98
N ARG A 223 -2.77 11.42 -13.90
CA ARG A 223 -3.20 10.21 -14.60
C ARG A 223 -2.16 9.68 -15.59
N SER A 224 -1.34 10.54 -16.20
CA SER A 224 -0.25 10.12 -17.09
C SER A 224 0.76 9.18 -16.42
N PHE A 225 0.84 9.19 -15.08
CA PHE A 225 1.73 8.34 -14.29
C PHE A 225 1.01 7.21 -13.54
N LEU A 226 -0.32 7.08 -13.69
CA LEU A 226 -1.13 6.11 -12.95
C LEU A 226 -1.70 5.00 -13.86
N PRO A 227 -1.52 3.71 -13.50
CA PRO A 227 -2.27 2.63 -14.11
C PRO A 227 -3.75 2.71 -13.69
N THR A 228 -4.63 3.14 -14.60
CA THR A 228 -6.08 3.22 -14.35
C THR A 228 -6.80 1.91 -14.68
N ARG A 229 -8.02 1.77 -14.12
CA ARG A 229 -8.81 0.52 -14.08
C ARG A 229 -9.44 0.07 -15.41
N LYS A 230 -9.20 0.77 -16.52
CA LYS A 230 -9.61 0.26 -17.85
C LYS A 230 -8.53 -0.71 -18.37
N ASN A 231 -8.94 -1.96 -18.31
CA ASN A 231 -8.18 -3.20 -18.25
C ASN A 231 -7.51 -3.58 -19.59
N THR A 232 -6.36 -4.27 -19.51
CA THR A 232 -5.43 -4.74 -20.57
C THR A 232 -4.23 -3.81 -20.87
N SER A 233 -4.43 -2.53 -21.18
CA SER A 233 -3.31 -1.62 -21.48
C SER A 233 -2.44 -1.35 -20.25
N SER A 234 -3.04 -1.20 -19.06
CA SER A 234 -2.32 -1.07 -17.79
C SER A 234 -1.46 -2.29 -17.46
N TRP A 235 -1.95 -3.51 -17.72
CA TRP A 235 -1.17 -4.74 -17.48
C TRP A 235 -0.04 -4.88 -18.51
N LYS A 236 -0.28 -4.49 -19.76
CA LYS A 236 0.77 -4.41 -20.79
C LYS A 236 1.83 -3.39 -20.41
N LEU A 237 1.44 -2.20 -19.95
CA LEU A 237 2.35 -1.16 -19.51
C LEU A 237 3.16 -1.60 -18.29
N ASP A 238 2.53 -2.24 -17.31
CA ASP A 238 3.24 -2.79 -16.15
C ASP A 238 4.26 -3.87 -16.55
N LYS A 239 3.89 -4.73 -17.50
CA LYS A 239 4.78 -5.75 -18.06
C LYS A 239 5.95 -5.12 -18.82
N GLU A 240 5.71 -4.06 -19.59
CA GLU A 240 6.77 -3.32 -20.29
C GLU A 240 7.68 -2.58 -19.31
N ILE A 241 7.13 -1.88 -18.31
CA ILE A 241 7.92 -1.23 -17.24
C ILE A 241 8.80 -2.27 -16.54
N ARG A 242 8.24 -3.43 -16.16
CA ARG A 242 9.00 -4.54 -15.57
C ARG A 242 10.12 -5.01 -16.50
N LYS A 243 9.83 -5.20 -17.79
CA LYS A 243 10.80 -5.62 -18.81
C LYS A 243 11.92 -4.59 -19.02
N HIS A 244 11.59 -3.29 -18.98
CA HIS A 244 12.56 -2.22 -19.09
C HIS A 244 13.44 -2.11 -17.83
N LEU A 245 12.85 -2.22 -16.63
CA LEU A 245 13.58 -2.22 -15.36
C LEU A 245 14.54 -3.40 -15.26
N VAL A 246 14.09 -4.61 -15.60
CA VAL A 246 14.96 -5.81 -15.61
C VAL A 246 16.12 -5.63 -16.60
N ARG A 247 15.85 -5.12 -17.81
CA ARG A 247 16.92 -4.83 -18.79
C ARG A 247 17.90 -3.77 -18.29
N LEU A 248 17.41 -2.70 -17.64
CA LEU A 248 18.25 -1.65 -17.09
C LEU A 248 19.14 -2.18 -15.96
N ILE A 249 18.59 -3.00 -15.06
CA ILE A 249 19.33 -3.63 -13.97
C ILE A 249 20.37 -4.61 -14.52
N GLY A 250 20.02 -5.42 -15.53
CA GLY A 250 20.94 -6.33 -16.20
C GLY A 250 22.14 -5.60 -16.80
N ARG A 251 21.89 -4.56 -17.62
CA ARG A 251 22.94 -3.72 -18.21
C ARG A 251 23.85 -3.10 -17.16
N ARG A 252 23.28 -2.50 -16.11
CA ARG A 252 24.07 -1.90 -15.03
C ARG A 252 24.91 -2.91 -14.24
N LYS A 253 24.44 -4.15 -14.13
CA LYS A 253 25.20 -5.23 -13.51
C LYS A 253 26.39 -5.63 -14.39
N GLU A 254 26.18 -5.78 -15.69
CA GLU A 254 27.22 -6.06 -16.69
C GLU A 254 28.27 -4.94 -16.79
N ASP A 255 27.83 -3.68 -16.83
CA ASP A 255 28.70 -2.49 -16.85
C ASP A 255 29.53 -2.37 -15.55
N SER A 256 28.97 -2.78 -14.41
CA SER A 256 29.68 -2.79 -13.13
C SER A 256 30.64 -3.98 -12.98
N ASP A 257 30.33 -5.12 -13.59
CA ASP A 257 31.20 -6.31 -13.60
C ASP A 257 32.41 -6.07 -14.52
N SER A 258 32.23 -5.39 -15.65
CA SER A 258 33.30 -4.97 -16.55
C SER A 258 34.18 -3.84 -15.99
N ALA A 259 33.62 -2.90 -15.21
CA ALA A 259 34.39 -1.85 -14.53
C ALA A 259 35.27 -2.35 -13.37
N SER A 260 35.06 -3.59 -12.90
CA SER A 260 35.91 -4.19 -11.85
C SER A 260 37.31 -4.62 -12.34
N ALA A 261 37.57 -4.52 -13.65
CA ALA A 261 38.87 -4.79 -14.27
C ALA A 261 39.74 -3.53 -14.53
N GLY A 262 39.23 -2.32 -14.28
CA GLY A 262 39.98 -1.09 -14.49
C GLY A 262 39.18 0.15 -14.10
N GLU A 263 39.73 0.92 -13.16
CA GLU A 263 39.29 2.24 -12.67
C GLU A 263 38.01 2.30 -11.83
N LYS A 264 38.13 2.93 -10.65
CA LYS A 264 37.01 3.33 -9.79
C LYS A 264 36.13 4.32 -10.58
N PRO A 265 34.83 4.02 -10.80
CA PRO A 265 33.97 4.97 -11.50
C PRO A 265 33.68 6.15 -10.59
N ASP A 266 34.17 7.31 -11.02
CA ASP A 266 33.94 8.62 -10.45
C ASP A 266 32.42 8.86 -10.22
N GLY A 267 32.04 9.18 -8.99
CA GLY A 267 30.74 9.77 -8.59
C GLY A 267 29.42 9.08 -8.94
N ARG A 268 29.38 8.03 -9.77
CA ARG A 268 28.17 7.57 -10.48
C ARG A 268 27.25 6.67 -9.64
N ALA A 269 27.77 6.04 -8.58
CA ALA A 269 27.04 5.06 -7.76
C ALA A 269 26.32 5.68 -6.55
N LYS A 270 25.40 6.63 -6.78
CA LYS A 270 24.59 7.24 -5.70
C LYS A 270 23.07 7.27 -5.96
N ASP A 271 22.61 6.61 -7.02
CA ASP A 271 21.17 6.48 -7.29
C ASP A 271 20.55 5.25 -6.62
N LEU A 272 19.21 5.25 -6.51
CA LEU A 272 18.41 4.21 -5.85
C LEU A 272 18.77 2.79 -6.34
N LEU A 273 18.86 2.62 -7.65
CA LEU A 273 19.13 1.33 -8.28
C LEU A 273 20.57 0.87 -8.05
N GLY A 274 21.56 1.78 -8.11
CA GLY A 274 22.95 1.46 -7.83
C GLY A 274 23.17 0.97 -6.39
N LEU A 275 22.54 1.63 -5.41
CA LEU A 275 22.62 1.21 -4.01
C LEU A 275 21.97 -0.16 -3.77
N MET A 276 20.83 -0.43 -4.41
CA MET A 276 20.17 -1.74 -4.33
C MET A 276 20.99 -2.85 -5.02
N ILE A 277 21.60 -2.57 -6.19
CA ILE A 277 22.47 -3.52 -6.88
C ILE A 277 23.69 -3.85 -6.01
N ASN A 278 24.33 -2.85 -5.42
CA ASN A 278 25.48 -3.07 -4.54
C ASN A 278 25.13 -3.88 -3.28
N ALA A 279 23.95 -3.63 -2.69
CA ALA A 279 23.48 -4.39 -1.55
C ALA A 279 23.13 -5.85 -1.89
N SER A 280 22.69 -6.13 -3.12
CA SER A 280 22.48 -7.51 -3.61
C SER A 280 23.79 -8.29 -3.78
N ARG A 281 24.94 -7.60 -3.81
CA ARG A 281 26.30 -8.17 -3.99
C ARG A 281 27.03 -8.42 -2.68
N VAL A 282 26.43 -8.17 -1.52
CA VAL A 282 27.07 -8.43 -0.22
C VAL A 282 27.45 -9.92 -0.13
N SER A 283 28.75 -10.17 -0.18
CA SER A 283 29.38 -11.50 -0.07
C SER A 283 30.17 -11.59 1.24
N GLY A 284 30.21 -12.79 1.83
CA GLY A 284 30.76 -13.05 3.18
C GLY A 284 29.69 -13.52 4.17
N GLY A 285 30.07 -13.67 5.45
CA GLY A 285 29.20 -14.26 6.48
C GLY A 285 27.87 -13.53 6.72
N GLU A 286 27.82 -12.22 6.52
CA GLU A 286 26.57 -11.44 6.58
C GLU A 286 25.66 -11.73 5.38
N GLY A 287 26.24 -11.90 4.19
CA GLY A 287 25.49 -12.26 2.98
C GLY A 287 24.94 -13.69 3.03
N GLU A 288 25.70 -14.65 3.58
CA GLU A 288 25.24 -16.03 3.79
C GLU A 288 24.14 -16.10 4.86
N ARG A 289 24.27 -15.33 5.95
CA ARG A 289 23.23 -15.20 6.97
C ARG A 289 21.95 -14.59 6.40
N LEU A 290 22.04 -13.54 5.59
CA LEU A 290 20.87 -12.92 4.96
C LEU A 290 20.21 -13.86 3.94
N ARG A 291 21.00 -14.69 3.23
CA ARG A 291 20.48 -15.72 2.34
C ARG A 291 19.79 -16.85 3.10
N SER A 292 20.36 -17.33 4.21
CA SER A 292 19.75 -18.38 5.04
C SER A 292 18.45 -17.92 5.74
N LEU A 293 18.34 -16.62 6.04
CA LEU A 293 17.14 -15.99 6.61
C LEU A 293 16.10 -15.56 5.55
N GLY A 294 16.38 -15.76 4.26
CA GLY A 294 15.50 -15.32 3.17
C GLY A 294 15.35 -13.79 3.06
N ALA A 295 16.29 -13.04 3.64
CA ALA A 295 16.30 -11.58 3.72
C ALA A 295 17.24 -10.90 2.71
N ALA A 296 17.95 -11.67 1.89
CA ALA A 296 18.81 -11.15 0.83
C ALA A 296 17.99 -10.45 -0.27
N ILE A 297 18.44 -9.27 -0.71
CA ILE A 297 17.78 -8.47 -1.76
C ILE A 297 17.95 -9.17 -3.11
N THR A 298 16.84 -9.63 -3.69
CA THR A 298 16.82 -10.23 -5.03
C THR A 298 16.57 -9.20 -6.12
N VAL A 299 16.88 -9.51 -7.38
CA VAL A 299 16.52 -8.64 -8.52
C VAL A 299 15.01 -8.40 -8.60
N HIS A 300 14.20 -9.39 -8.22
CA HIS A 300 12.75 -9.25 -8.13
C HIS A 300 12.36 -8.20 -7.08
N ASP A 301 12.97 -8.25 -5.90
CA ASP A 301 12.78 -7.26 -4.84
C ASP A 301 13.17 -5.84 -5.30
N ILE A 302 14.29 -5.69 -6.04
CA ILE A 302 14.72 -4.41 -6.62
C ILE A 302 13.66 -3.84 -7.58
N VAL A 303 13.12 -4.69 -8.44
CA VAL A 303 12.08 -4.29 -9.41
C VAL A 303 10.79 -3.89 -8.70
N GLU A 304 10.36 -4.63 -7.67
CA GLU A 304 9.16 -4.28 -6.92
C GLU A 304 9.34 -3.01 -6.07
N ASP A 305 10.50 -2.79 -5.47
CA ASP A 305 10.82 -1.55 -4.74
C ASP A 305 10.92 -0.33 -5.66
N ALA A 306 11.51 -0.48 -6.85
CA ALA A 306 11.55 0.58 -7.87
C ALA A 306 10.14 0.90 -8.40
N ARG A 307 9.35 -0.13 -8.74
CA ARG A 307 7.95 0.00 -9.16
C ARG A 307 7.09 0.67 -8.09
N ARG A 308 7.30 0.33 -6.81
CA ARG A 308 6.57 0.95 -5.70
C ARG A 308 7.01 2.39 -5.46
N SER A 309 8.28 2.71 -5.66
CA SER A 309 8.79 4.09 -5.59
C SER A 309 8.16 4.98 -6.66
N LEU A 310 8.01 4.48 -7.90
CA LEU A 310 7.24 5.15 -8.95
C LEU A 310 5.77 5.34 -8.54
N ARG A 311 5.14 4.33 -7.91
CA ARG A 311 3.76 4.48 -7.40
C ARG A 311 3.64 5.51 -6.27
N ARG A 312 4.68 5.75 -5.48
CA ARG A 312 4.70 6.81 -4.43
C ARG A 312 4.71 8.21 -5.05
N GLU A 313 5.20 8.34 -6.28
CA GLU A 313 5.11 9.59 -7.05
C GLU A 313 3.67 10.02 -7.29
N ALA A 314 2.71 9.09 -7.33
CA ALA A 314 1.29 9.43 -7.40
C ALA A 314 0.80 10.22 -6.18
N ASP A 315 1.34 9.97 -4.98
CA ASP A 315 1.03 10.74 -3.78
C ASP A 315 1.54 12.18 -3.94
N THR A 316 2.74 12.36 -4.52
CA THR A 316 3.30 13.68 -4.86
C THR A 316 2.43 14.40 -5.89
N SER A 317 1.95 13.68 -6.91
CA SER A 317 1.12 14.26 -7.96
C SER A 317 -0.24 14.72 -7.45
N ASN A 318 -0.88 13.95 -6.55
CA ASN A 318 -2.09 14.36 -5.86
C ASN A 318 -1.87 15.62 -5.01
N LEU A 319 -0.75 15.69 -4.27
CA LEU A 319 -0.38 16.86 -3.49
C LEU A 319 -0.19 18.10 -4.38
N LEU A 320 0.53 17.96 -5.50
CA LEU A 320 0.74 19.05 -6.47
C LEU A 320 -0.59 19.49 -7.09
N THR A 321 -1.46 18.55 -7.45
CA THR A 321 -2.78 18.83 -8.02
C THR A 321 -3.61 19.70 -7.07
N TRP A 322 -3.76 19.28 -5.81
CA TRP A 322 -4.52 20.04 -4.82
C TRP A 322 -3.85 21.36 -4.45
N THR A 323 -2.52 21.41 -4.44
CA THR A 323 -1.78 22.66 -4.21
C THR A 323 -2.08 23.68 -5.31
N THR A 324 -2.04 23.27 -6.58
CA THR A 324 -2.38 24.16 -7.71
C THR A 324 -3.83 24.63 -7.64
N VAL A 325 -4.78 23.75 -7.30
CA VAL A 325 -6.19 24.11 -7.13
C VAL A 325 -6.36 25.12 -5.99
N LEU A 326 -5.74 24.90 -4.83
CA LEU A 326 -5.81 25.82 -3.70
C LEU A 326 -5.19 27.18 -4.03
N LEU A 327 -4.05 27.22 -4.73
CA LEU A 327 -3.44 28.48 -5.16
C LEU A 327 -4.34 29.24 -6.14
N ALA A 328 -5.01 28.55 -7.06
CA ALA A 328 -5.98 29.17 -7.97
C ALA A 328 -7.21 29.72 -7.23
N MET A 329 -7.66 29.05 -6.16
CA MET A 329 -8.77 29.53 -5.31
C MET A 329 -8.38 30.67 -4.37
N HIS A 330 -7.08 30.82 -4.06
CA HIS A 330 -6.56 31.82 -3.14
C HIS A 330 -5.42 32.65 -3.76
N PRO A 331 -5.75 33.61 -4.66
CA PRO A 331 -4.75 34.41 -5.38
C PRO A 331 -3.77 35.17 -4.48
N GLU A 332 -4.21 35.60 -3.30
CA GLU A 332 -3.38 36.26 -2.31
C GLU A 332 -2.18 35.41 -1.85
N TRP A 333 -2.39 34.09 -1.69
CA TRP A 333 -1.35 33.15 -1.29
C TRP A 333 -0.48 32.77 -2.48
N GLN A 334 -1.05 32.73 -3.69
CA GLN A 334 -0.31 32.56 -4.93
C GLN A 334 0.68 33.69 -5.15
N GLU A 335 0.27 34.95 -4.99
CA GLU A 335 1.14 36.10 -5.20
C GLU A 335 2.22 36.19 -4.11
N ARG A 336 1.88 35.90 -2.85
CA ARG A 336 2.87 35.80 -1.77
C ARG A 336 3.93 34.73 -2.04
N ALA A 337 3.50 33.54 -2.48
CA ALA A 337 4.42 32.47 -2.85
C ALA A 337 5.32 32.85 -4.02
N ARG A 338 4.76 33.51 -5.05
CA ARG A 338 5.51 34.01 -6.20
C ARG A 338 6.55 35.04 -5.78
N ALA A 339 6.18 36.01 -4.95
CA ALA A 339 7.09 37.04 -4.44
C ALA A 339 8.24 36.43 -3.61
N GLU A 340 7.94 35.45 -2.74
CA GLU A 340 8.97 34.72 -1.99
C GLU A 340 9.93 33.98 -2.92
N VAL A 341 9.41 33.23 -3.90
CA VAL A 341 10.23 32.48 -4.86
C VAL A 341 11.11 33.43 -5.68
N LEU A 342 10.58 34.54 -6.17
CA LEU A 342 11.37 35.53 -6.93
C LEU A 342 12.45 36.19 -6.06
N SER A 343 12.15 36.51 -4.81
CA SER A 343 13.12 37.09 -3.88
C SER A 343 14.25 36.13 -3.51
N VAL A 344 13.96 34.83 -3.38
CA VAL A 344 14.94 33.83 -2.90
C VAL A 344 15.72 33.21 -4.06
N CYS A 345 15.04 32.87 -5.16
CA CYS A 345 15.64 32.15 -6.28
C CYS A 345 16.06 33.07 -7.43
N GLY A 346 15.58 34.31 -7.48
CA GLY A 346 15.73 35.19 -8.64
C GLY A 346 14.79 34.82 -9.78
N SER A 347 14.89 35.55 -10.90
CA SER A 347 13.91 35.51 -12.00
C SER A 347 14.06 34.35 -12.98
N ARG A 348 15.22 33.67 -13.06
CA ARG A 348 15.46 32.58 -14.05
C ARG A 348 16.36 31.44 -13.57
N ALA A 349 16.83 31.45 -12.32
CA ALA A 349 17.69 30.38 -11.84
C ALA A 349 16.88 29.21 -11.28
N LEU A 350 17.31 27.98 -11.55
CA LEU A 350 16.77 26.80 -10.88
C LEU A 350 17.04 26.90 -9.38
N PRO A 351 16.06 26.54 -8.51
CA PRO A 351 16.27 26.58 -7.07
C PRO A 351 17.38 25.62 -6.65
N THR A 352 18.26 26.08 -5.76
CA THR A 352 19.29 25.24 -5.14
C THR A 352 18.82 24.76 -3.76
N ARG A 353 19.54 23.82 -3.14
CA ARG A 353 19.22 23.34 -1.79
C ARG A 353 19.06 24.49 -0.79
N ASP A 354 19.96 25.45 -0.84
CA ASP A 354 20.00 26.55 0.12
C ASP A 354 18.84 27.53 -0.09
N HIS A 355 18.25 27.54 -1.29
CA HIS A 355 17.01 28.26 -1.56
C HIS A 355 15.81 27.55 -0.94
N LEU A 356 15.71 26.22 -1.06
CA LEU A 356 14.57 25.43 -0.56
C LEU A 356 14.33 25.63 0.94
N ALA A 357 15.39 25.71 1.75
CA ALA A 357 15.27 25.94 3.19
C ALA A 357 14.73 27.33 3.56
N LYS A 358 14.79 28.30 2.63
CA LYS A 358 14.34 29.68 2.83
C LYS A 358 12.89 29.92 2.38
N LEU A 359 12.28 28.99 1.63
CA LEU A 359 10.91 29.08 1.11
C LEU A 359 9.87 28.72 2.19
N LYS A 360 9.70 29.58 3.19
CA LYS A 360 8.82 29.34 4.33
C LYS A 360 7.35 29.36 3.93
N THR A 361 6.96 30.28 3.07
CA THR A 361 5.58 30.46 2.60
C THR A 361 5.14 29.27 1.76
N VAL A 362 5.98 28.84 0.82
CA VAL A 362 5.72 27.60 0.05
C VAL A 362 5.59 26.40 1.00
N GLY A 363 6.46 26.29 2.01
CA GLY A 363 6.36 25.26 3.03
C GLY A 363 5.03 25.27 3.80
N MET A 364 4.54 26.46 4.19
CA MET A 364 3.23 26.60 4.84
C MET A 364 2.09 26.14 3.93
N ILE A 365 2.11 26.54 2.66
CA ILE A 365 1.09 26.15 1.67
C ILE A 365 1.06 24.62 1.52
N LEU A 366 2.21 23.98 1.35
CA LEU A 366 2.28 22.51 1.20
C LEU A 366 1.76 21.77 2.44
N ASN A 367 2.08 22.26 3.65
CA ASN A 367 1.58 21.68 4.90
C ASN A 367 0.06 21.84 5.04
N GLU A 368 -0.48 22.99 4.64
CA GLU A 368 -1.93 23.22 4.66
C GLU A 368 -2.65 22.35 3.62
N THR A 369 -2.08 22.19 2.42
CA THR A 369 -2.59 21.23 1.44
C THR A 369 -2.59 19.81 2.00
N LEU A 370 -1.52 19.36 2.67
CA LEU A 370 -1.46 18.03 3.29
C LEU A 370 -2.48 17.87 4.43
N ARG A 371 -2.77 18.93 5.17
CA ARG A 371 -3.78 18.95 6.23
C ARG A 371 -5.20 18.79 5.67
N LEU A 372 -5.50 19.47 4.56
CA LEU A 372 -6.81 19.45 3.92
C LEU A 372 -7.03 18.22 3.02
N TYR A 373 -6.00 17.82 2.28
CA TYR A 373 -6.04 16.77 1.25
C TYR A 373 -4.90 15.75 1.44
N PRO A 374 -4.89 14.99 2.55
CA PRO A 374 -3.86 13.98 2.78
C PRO A 374 -3.96 12.84 1.74
N PRO A 375 -2.87 12.49 1.02
CA PRO A 375 -2.89 11.36 0.09
C PRO A 375 -3.23 10.01 0.76
N ALA A 376 -2.83 9.85 2.03
CA ALA A 376 -3.14 8.68 2.84
C ALA A 376 -4.15 9.05 3.95
N VAL A 377 -5.41 8.69 3.76
CA VAL A 377 -6.52 9.06 4.67
C VAL A 377 -6.68 8.14 5.88
N ALA A 378 -6.09 6.95 5.86
CA ALA A 378 -6.15 5.99 6.97
C ALA A 378 -4.90 5.10 6.98
N THR A 379 -4.48 4.69 8.17
CA THR A 379 -3.38 3.75 8.38
C THR A 379 -3.88 2.53 9.15
N ILE A 380 -3.55 1.32 8.66
CA ILE A 380 -4.01 0.07 9.27
C ILE A 380 -2.83 -0.65 9.95
N ARG A 381 -3.08 -1.19 11.13
CA ARG A 381 -2.16 -2.03 11.91
C ARG A 381 -2.86 -3.33 12.33
N ARG A 382 -2.07 -4.39 12.53
CA ARG A 382 -2.50 -5.68 13.06
C ARG A 382 -1.91 -5.85 14.47
N ALA A 383 -2.77 -5.98 15.48
CA ALA A 383 -2.32 -6.32 16.83
C ALA A 383 -1.79 -7.76 16.87
N LYS A 384 -0.62 -7.98 17.48
CA LYS A 384 -0.03 -9.32 17.70
C LYS A 384 -0.47 -9.97 18.99
N ALA A 385 -0.71 -9.15 20.00
CA ALA A 385 -1.04 -9.59 21.35
C ALA A 385 -2.19 -8.76 21.91
N THR A 386 -2.89 -9.33 22.87
CA THR A 386 -3.82 -8.58 23.72
C THR A 386 -3.03 -7.56 24.51
N TRP A 387 -3.54 -6.34 24.58
CA TRP A 387 -2.95 -5.28 25.37
C TRP A 387 -4.05 -4.50 26.07
N SER A 388 -3.77 -3.99 27.27
CA SER A 388 -4.67 -3.12 28.01
C SER A 388 -4.15 -1.68 27.97
N TRP A 389 -5.06 -0.76 27.71
CA TRP A 389 -4.79 0.67 27.81
C TRP A 389 -4.96 1.11 29.26
N ALA A 390 -4.00 1.87 29.79
CA ALA A 390 -3.98 2.30 31.19
C ALA A 390 -4.99 3.42 31.52
N GLY A 391 -5.90 3.75 30.60
CA GLY A 391 -6.89 4.83 30.74
C GLY A 391 -8.34 4.38 30.93
N THR A 392 -8.61 3.07 31.02
CA THR A 392 -9.94 2.49 31.32
C THR A 392 -9.84 1.24 32.16
#